data_AF-A0A376P2Q8-F1
#
_entry.id   AF-A0A376P2Q8-F1
#
_cell.length_a   1.000
_cell.length_b   1.000
_cell.length_c   1.000
_cell.angle_alpha   90.00
_cell.angle_beta   90.00
_cell.angle_gamma   90.00
#
_symmetry.space_group_name_H-M   'P 1'
#
loop_
_entity.id
_entity.type
_entity.pdbx_description
1 polymer ?
#
loop_
_entity_poly.entity_id
_entity_poly.type
_entity_poly.pdbx_seq_one_letter_code
_entity_poly.pdbx_strand_id
1 'polypeptide(L)'
;MGDVTGGLQFTYISLDDYRIVRDELLGEGRRSTDDRKNVPYSVFMTPPLSRVGMTEEQARESGADIQVVTLPVAAIPRARVMNDTRGVLKAIVDNKTQRILGASLLCVDSHEMINIVKMVMDAGLPYSILRDQIFTHPSMSESLNDLFSLVK
;
A
#
# COMPACT_ATOMS: atom_id res chain seq x y z
N MET A 1 -3.28 20.28 16.27
CA MET A 1 -2.81 19.02 15.67
C MET A 1 -2.74 19.17 14.16
N GLY A 2 -2.03 18.29 13.45
CA GLY A 2 -1.83 18.38 12.01
C GLY A 2 -0.54 19.10 11.62
N ASP A 3 -0.55 19.72 10.44
CA ASP A 3 0.63 20.19 9.69
C ASP A 3 1.56 21.14 10.47
N VAL A 4 1.05 21.86 11.48
CA VAL A 4 1.84 22.72 12.37
C VAL A 4 2.90 21.97 13.17
N THR A 5 2.83 20.64 13.24
CA THR A 5 3.83 19.77 13.86
C THR A 5 5.09 19.57 13.00
N GLY A 6 5.07 19.99 11.73
CA GLY A 6 6.16 19.74 10.77
C GLY A 6 6.22 18.30 10.23
N GLY A 7 5.22 17.47 10.56
CA GLY A 7 5.10 16.10 10.05
C GLY A 7 4.49 16.00 8.65
N LEU A 8 4.00 14.81 8.31
CA LEU A 8 3.34 14.56 7.02
C LEU A 8 2.05 15.37 6.86
N GLN A 9 1.96 16.15 5.79
CA GLN A 9 0.84 17.05 5.48
C GLN A 9 -0.33 16.31 4.81
N PHE A 10 -0.93 15.37 5.54
CA PHE A 10 -2.05 14.58 5.06
C PHE A 10 -3.24 14.65 6.02
N THR A 11 -4.45 14.77 5.46
CA THR A 11 -5.68 14.83 6.27
C THR A 11 -5.85 13.63 7.19
N TYR A 12 -5.51 12.42 6.73
CA TYR A 12 -5.58 11.20 7.55
C TYR A 12 -4.51 11.15 8.66
N ILE A 13 -3.43 11.93 8.56
CA ILE A 13 -2.43 12.09 9.62
C ILE A 13 -2.94 13.04 10.69
N SER A 14 -3.52 14.19 10.30
CA SER A 14 -4.18 15.10 11.26
C SER A 14 -5.34 14.42 12.01
N LEU A 15 -6.11 13.57 11.32
CA LEU A 15 -7.14 12.75 11.97
C LEU A 15 -6.53 11.75 12.97
N ASP A 16 -5.37 11.16 12.66
CA ASP A 16 -4.70 10.26 13.59
C ASP A 16 -4.05 11.01 14.77
N ASP A 17 -3.60 12.25 14.59
CA ASP A 17 -3.17 13.11 15.69
C ASP A 17 -4.34 13.36 16.66
N TYR A 18 -5.55 13.59 16.13
CA TYR A 18 -6.76 13.66 16.94
C TYR A 18 -6.96 12.39 17.76
N ARG A 19 -6.74 11.20 17.19
CA ARG A 19 -6.90 9.93 17.93
C ARG A 19 -5.91 9.82 19.10
N ILE A 20 -4.68 10.30 18.93
CA ILE A 20 -3.67 10.35 20.00
C ILE A 20 -4.14 11.26 21.13
N VAL A 21 -4.50 12.51 20.81
CA VAL A 21 -4.97 13.48 21.81
C VAL A 21 -6.26 13.01 22.50
N ARG A 22 -7.18 12.40 21.75
CA ARG A 22 -8.41 11.84 22.31
C ARG A 22 -8.12 10.68 23.27
N ASP A 23 -7.18 9.80 22.94
CA ASP A 23 -6.78 8.68 23.81
C ASP A 23 -6.12 9.17 25.10
N GLU A 24 -5.36 10.26 25.04
CA GLU A 24 -4.80 10.92 26.23
C GLU A 24 -5.89 11.52 27.13
N LEU A 25 -6.87 12.22 26.54
CA LEU A 25 -7.89 12.93 27.32
C LEU A 25 -8.99 12.01 27.88
N LEU A 26 -9.36 10.96 27.14
CA LEU A 26 -10.56 10.16 27.38
C LEU A 26 -10.31 8.64 27.38
N GLY A 27 -9.08 8.21 27.11
CA GLY A 27 -8.68 6.81 26.96
C GLY A 27 -7.61 6.40 27.97
N GLU A 28 -6.73 5.49 27.55
CA GLU A 28 -5.65 4.96 28.39
C GLU A 28 -4.35 5.77 28.29
N GLY A 29 -4.28 6.77 27.40
CA GLY A 29 -3.08 7.57 27.15
C GLY A 29 -1.90 6.74 26.62
N ARG A 30 -2.17 5.71 25.82
CA ARG A 30 -1.13 4.77 25.34
C ARG A 30 -0.78 4.95 23.88
N ARG A 31 -1.67 5.53 23.08
CA ARG A 31 -1.42 5.75 21.65
C ARG A 31 -0.39 6.86 21.45
N SER A 32 0.55 6.65 20.54
CA SER A 32 1.57 7.64 20.19
C SER A 32 1.82 7.70 18.68
N THR A 33 2.67 8.63 18.24
CA THR A 33 3.09 8.69 16.83
C THR A 33 3.94 7.50 16.42
N ASP A 34 4.57 6.80 17.37
CA ASP A 34 5.42 5.63 17.10
C ASP A 34 4.59 4.41 16.64
N ASP A 35 3.29 4.42 16.88
CA ASP A 35 2.36 3.39 16.37
C ASP A 35 2.15 3.50 14.84
N ARG A 36 2.55 4.62 14.23
CA ARG A 36 2.36 4.88 12.79
C ARG A 36 3.40 4.14 11.97
N LYS A 37 2.98 3.00 11.43
CA LYS A 37 3.74 2.24 10.42
C LYS A 37 3.08 2.30 9.05
N ASN A 38 3.88 2.13 8.01
CA ASN A 38 3.45 1.99 6.61
C ASN A 38 2.41 3.03 6.17
N VAL A 39 2.63 4.31 6.47
CA VAL A 39 1.69 5.37 6.08
C VAL A 39 1.58 5.39 4.54
N PRO A 40 0.38 5.22 3.95
CA PRO A 40 0.20 5.23 2.52
C PRO A 40 0.04 6.67 2.03
N TYR A 41 0.22 6.91 0.74
CA TYR A 41 -0.17 8.17 0.12
C TYR A 41 -0.59 7.96 -1.34
N SER A 42 -1.32 8.93 -1.89
CA SER A 42 -1.74 8.94 -3.29
C SER A 42 -1.52 10.29 -3.93
N VAL A 43 -0.99 10.28 -5.15
CA VAL A 43 -0.94 11.44 -6.06
C VAL A 43 -2.10 11.31 -7.02
N PHE A 44 -3.10 12.17 -6.87
CA PHE A 44 -4.38 12.13 -7.60
C PHE A 44 -4.26 12.72 -9.02
N MET A 45 -3.33 12.20 -9.82
CA MET A 45 -3.28 12.38 -11.28
C MET A 45 -4.11 11.30 -11.99
N THR A 46 -4.12 11.30 -13.33
CA THR A 46 -4.90 10.32 -14.12
C THR A 46 -3.99 9.48 -15.04
N PRO A 47 -3.77 8.17 -14.74
CA PRO A 47 -4.26 7.42 -13.58
C PRO A 47 -3.51 7.77 -12.27
N PRO A 48 -4.13 7.58 -11.09
CA PRO A 48 -3.50 7.94 -9.81
C PRO A 48 -2.33 7.02 -9.47
N LEU A 49 -1.31 7.59 -8.82
CA LEU A 49 -0.19 6.86 -8.23
C LEU A 49 -0.41 6.71 -6.73
N SER A 50 -0.57 5.48 -6.24
CA SER A 50 -0.65 5.19 -4.81
C SER A 50 0.54 4.35 -4.36
N ARG A 51 1.08 4.68 -3.18
CA ARG A 51 2.30 4.06 -2.63
C ARG A 51 2.17 3.76 -1.15
N VAL A 52 2.82 2.69 -0.72
CA VAL A 52 2.99 2.30 0.68
C VAL A 52 4.33 1.59 0.86
N GLY A 53 4.95 1.74 2.03
CA GLY A 53 6.23 1.11 2.34
C GLY A 53 7.41 1.65 1.55
N MET A 54 8.45 0.84 1.42
CA MET A 54 9.72 1.21 0.81
C MET A 54 9.64 1.32 -0.73
N THR A 55 10.51 2.12 -1.32
CA THR A 55 10.83 2.05 -2.74
C THR A 55 11.74 0.85 -3.03
N GLU A 56 11.93 0.54 -4.32
CA GLU A 56 12.85 -0.54 -4.71
C GLU A 56 14.29 -0.17 -4.37
N GLU A 57 14.67 1.09 -4.57
CA GLU A 57 15.97 1.63 -4.22
C GLU A 57 16.24 1.47 -2.71
N GLN A 58 15.30 1.92 -1.86
CA GLN A 58 15.39 1.78 -0.42
C GLN A 58 15.46 0.31 0.03
N ALA A 59 14.67 -0.57 -0.60
CA ALA A 59 14.70 -2.00 -0.31
C ALA A 59 16.05 -2.64 -0.71
N ARG A 60 16.62 -2.27 -1.86
CA ARG A 60 17.97 -2.72 -2.26
C ARG A 60 19.05 -2.20 -1.33
N GLU A 61 18.96 -0.94 -0.92
CA GLU A 61 19.90 -0.31 0.04
C GLU A 61 19.86 -0.96 1.42
N SER A 62 18.71 -1.51 1.84
CA SER A 62 18.57 -2.21 3.12
C SER A 62 19.41 -3.49 3.23
N GLY A 63 19.88 -4.05 2.12
CA GLY A 63 20.59 -5.33 2.07
C GLY A 63 19.69 -6.56 2.31
N ALA A 64 18.37 -6.39 2.34
CA ALA A 64 17.42 -7.49 2.41
C ALA A 64 17.45 -8.33 1.11
N ASP A 65 17.14 -9.63 1.26
CA ASP A 65 16.94 -10.50 0.11
C ASP A 65 15.52 -10.28 -0.43
N ILE A 66 15.42 -9.53 -1.54
CA ILE A 66 14.14 -9.06 -2.06
C ILE A 66 13.83 -9.64 -3.43
N GLN A 67 12.55 -9.81 -3.70
CA GLN A 67 12.00 -10.01 -5.04
C GLN A 67 11.10 -8.82 -5.41
N VAL A 68 11.34 -8.28 -6.60
CA VAL A 68 10.52 -7.22 -7.19
C VAL A 68 9.63 -7.85 -8.26
N VAL A 69 8.32 -7.65 -8.13
CA VAL A 69 7.33 -8.12 -9.11
C VAL A 69 6.61 -6.93 -9.73
N THR A 70 6.38 -7.04 -11.05
CA THR A 70 5.81 -5.96 -11.85
C THR A 70 4.76 -6.52 -12.79
N LEU A 71 3.56 -5.94 -12.79
CA LEU A 71 2.45 -6.29 -13.67
C LEU A 71 2.04 -5.04 -14.49
N PRO A 72 2.09 -5.07 -15.82
CA PRO A 72 1.58 -3.96 -16.64
C PRO A 72 0.06 -3.85 -16.51
N VAL A 73 -0.48 -2.64 -16.39
CA VAL A 73 -1.94 -2.41 -16.26
C VAL A 73 -2.72 -2.92 -17.47
N ALA A 74 -2.09 -2.99 -18.65
CA ALA A 74 -2.67 -3.59 -19.85
C ALA A 74 -3.07 -5.08 -19.69
N ALA A 75 -2.49 -5.79 -18.71
CA ALA A 75 -2.87 -7.15 -18.37
C ALA A 75 -4.12 -7.23 -17.47
N ILE A 76 -4.59 -6.11 -16.90
CA ILE A 76 -5.74 -6.07 -15.98
C ILE A 76 -7.03 -5.88 -16.80
N PRO A 77 -7.95 -6.87 -16.86
CA PRO A 77 -9.17 -6.75 -17.65
C PRO A 77 -10.07 -5.60 -17.18
N ARG A 78 -10.13 -5.34 -15.87
CA ARG A 78 -10.88 -4.22 -15.30
C ARG A 78 -10.42 -2.86 -15.85
N ALA A 79 -9.12 -2.67 -16.08
CA ALA A 79 -8.59 -1.43 -16.64
C ALA A 79 -9.10 -1.18 -18.08
N ARG A 80 -9.33 -2.25 -18.86
CA ARG A 80 -9.96 -2.17 -20.18
C ARG A 80 -11.44 -1.81 -20.08
N VAL A 81 -12.16 -2.39 -19.11
CA VAL A 81 -13.56 -2.02 -18.83
C VAL A 81 -13.69 -0.53 -18.49
N MET A 82 -12.70 0.04 -17.79
CA MET A 82 -12.67 1.45 -17.43
C MET A 82 -12.03 2.36 -18.50
N ASN A 83 -11.64 1.80 -19.64
CA ASN A 83 -11.01 2.51 -20.77
C ASN A 83 -9.74 3.30 -20.41
N ASP A 84 -8.95 2.83 -19.43
CA ASP A 84 -7.64 3.39 -19.11
C ASP A 84 -6.66 2.27 -18.71
N THR A 85 -5.80 1.89 -19.66
CA THR A 85 -4.82 0.80 -19.51
C THR A 85 -3.41 1.28 -19.22
N ARG A 86 -3.24 2.57 -18.91
CA ARG A 86 -1.94 3.18 -18.63
C ARG A 86 -1.46 2.82 -17.21
N GLY A 87 -0.14 2.76 -17.06
CA GLY A 87 0.51 2.59 -15.76
C GLY A 87 1.03 1.19 -15.47
N VAL A 88 1.35 0.94 -14.20
CA VAL A 88 2.05 -0.27 -13.75
C VAL A 88 1.72 -0.56 -12.29
N LEU A 89 1.62 -1.84 -11.94
CA LEU A 89 1.63 -2.31 -10.56
C LEU A 89 3.02 -2.87 -10.27
N LYS A 90 3.62 -2.46 -9.16
CA LYS A 90 4.90 -2.98 -8.66
C LYS A 90 4.82 -3.26 -7.17
N ALA A 91 5.37 -4.39 -6.73
CA ALA A 91 5.51 -4.73 -5.31
C ALA A 91 6.89 -5.32 -5.02
N ILE A 92 7.29 -5.21 -3.76
CA ILE A 92 8.57 -5.70 -3.25
C ILE A 92 8.27 -6.67 -2.11
N VAL A 93 8.76 -7.90 -2.23
CA VAL A 93 8.60 -8.97 -1.26
C VAL A 93 9.97 -9.33 -0.69
N ASP A 94 10.05 -9.56 0.61
CA ASP A 94 11.22 -10.12 1.29
C ASP A 94 11.18 -11.66 1.21
N ASN A 95 12.20 -12.27 0.62
CA ASN A 95 12.30 -13.71 0.42
C ASN A 95 12.43 -14.48 1.75
N LYS A 96 12.99 -13.86 2.80
CA LYS A 96 13.16 -14.51 4.10
C LYS A 96 11.88 -14.52 4.90
N THR A 97 11.17 -13.39 4.92
CA THR A 97 9.97 -13.22 5.76
C THR A 97 8.67 -13.46 5.01
N GLN A 98 8.72 -13.53 3.68
CA GLN A 98 7.56 -13.63 2.78
C GLN A 98 6.62 -12.41 2.91
N ARG A 99 7.08 -11.30 3.48
CA ARG A 99 6.29 -10.09 3.70
C ARG A 99 6.50 -9.08 2.60
N ILE A 100 5.50 -8.22 2.42
CA ILE A 100 5.56 -7.09 1.50
C ILE A 100 6.32 -5.95 2.20
N LEU A 101 7.38 -5.44 1.56
CA LEU A 101 8.16 -4.29 2.05
C LEU A 101 7.64 -2.96 1.49
N GLY A 102 7.01 -2.99 0.32
CA GLY A 102 6.40 -1.82 -0.29
C GLY A 102 5.68 -2.14 -1.59
N ALA A 103 4.82 -1.22 -2.00
CA ALA A 103 4.07 -1.31 -3.26
C ALA A 103 3.92 0.06 -3.92
N SER A 104 3.86 0.06 -5.24
CA SER A 104 3.60 1.21 -6.11
C SER A 104 2.55 0.82 -7.13
N LEU A 105 1.36 1.40 -7.00
CA LEU A 105 0.21 1.11 -7.84
C LEU A 105 -0.12 2.36 -8.65
N LEU A 106 0.31 2.37 -9.91
CA LEU A 106 -0.04 3.42 -10.88
C LEU A 106 -1.12 2.87 -11.79
N CYS A 107 -2.38 3.01 -11.39
CA CYS A 107 -3.54 2.52 -12.13
C CYS A 107 -4.82 3.23 -11.66
N VAL A 108 -5.91 3.09 -12.42
CA VAL A 108 -7.23 3.56 -11.97
C VAL A 108 -7.59 2.89 -10.64
N ASP A 109 -8.25 3.64 -9.75
CA ASP A 109 -8.67 3.20 -8.40
C ASP A 109 -7.53 2.69 -7.48
N SER A 110 -6.27 3.02 -7.78
CA SER A 110 -5.12 2.62 -6.95
C SER A 110 -5.19 3.11 -5.50
N HIS A 111 -5.85 4.26 -5.27
CA HIS A 111 -6.08 4.85 -3.96
C HIS A 111 -7.02 4.03 -3.07
N GLU A 112 -7.83 3.16 -3.67
CA GLU A 112 -8.64 2.17 -2.94
C GLU A 112 -7.82 0.90 -2.67
N MET A 113 -7.15 0.37 -3.70
CA MET A 113 -6.34 -0.84 -3.63
C MET A 113 -5.22 -0.75 -2.58
N ILE A 114 -4.58 0.42 -2.46
CA ILE A 114 -3.42 0.62 -1.57
C ILE A 114 -3.76 0.40 -0.10
N ASN A 115 -5.03 0.61 0.30
CA ASN A 115 -5.48 0.36 1.67
C ASN A 115 -5.46 -1.14 2.01
N ILE A 116 -5.81 -2.00 1.05
CA ILE A 116 -5.76 -3.46 1.20
C ILE A 116 -4.31 -3.91 1.42
N VAL A 117 -3.39 -3.41 0.59
CA VAL A 117 -1.95 -3.71 0.72
C VAL A 117 -1.42 -3.27 2.07
N LYS A 118 -1.75 -2.03 2.50
CA LYS A 118 -1.36 -1.51 3.81
C LYS A 118 -1.86 -2.39 4.95
N MET A 119 -3.12 -2.82 4.93
CA MET A 119 -3.68 -3.63 6.02
C MET A 119 -2.93 -4.96 6.19
N VAL A 120 -2.57 -5.61 5.07
CA VAL A 120 -1.76 -6.85 5.10
C VAL A 120 -0.36 -6.58 5.68
N MET A 121 0.29 -5.49 5.27
CA MET A 121 1.59 -5.08 5.81
C MET A 121 1.51 -4.77 7.32
N ASP A 122 0.47 -4.06 7.75
CA ASP A 122 0.26 -3.69 9.16
C ASP A 122 -0.03 -4.89 10.04
N ALA A 123 -0.73 -5.90 9.51
CA ALA A 123 -0.95 -7.18 10.18
C ALA A 123 0.30 -8.09 10.16
N GLY A 124 1.34 -7.75 9.37
CA GLY A 124 2.55 -8.56 9.26
C GLY A 124 2.33 -9.91 8.56
N LEU A 125 1.30 -10.00 7.72
CA LEU A 125 0.92 -11.20 6.99
C LEU A 125 1.78 -11.41 5.74
N PRO A 126 1.95 -12.66 5.28
CA PRO A 126 2.71 -12.95 4.06
C PRO A 126 1.98 -12.48 2.81
N TYR A 127 2.74 -12.23 1.73
CA TYR A 127 2.21 -11.78 0.43
C TYR A 127 1.20 -12.76 -0.17
N SER A 128 1.31 -14.05 0.16
CA SER A 128 0.41 -15.11 -0.31
C SER A 128 -1.05 -14.88 0.07
N ILE A 129 -1.31 -14.13 1.15
CA ILE A 129 -2.68 -13.71 1.51
C ILE A 129 -3.33 -12.93 0.36
N LEU A 130 -2.61 -11.99 -0.25
CA LEU A 130 -3.13 -11.22 -1.39
C LEU A 130 -3.11 -12.00 -2.70
N ARG A 131 -2.25 -13.02 -2.82
CA ARG A 131 -2.18 -13.88 -4.01
C ARG A 131 -3.39 -14.80 -4.11
N ASP A 132 -3.77 -15.41 -2.99
CA ASP A 132 -4.76 -16.50 -2.95
C ASP A 132 -6.15 -16.03 -2.48
N GLN A 133 -6.33 -14.71 -2.27
CA GLN A 133 -7.59 -14.13 -1.82
C GLN A 133 -8.68 -14.24 -2.90
N ILE A 134 -9.89 -14.59 -2.48
CA ILE A 134 -11.08 -14.45 -3.32
C ILE A 134 -11.49 -12.98 -3.31
N PHE A 135 -11.11 -12.24 -4.36
CA PHE A 135 -11.60 -10.90 -4.64
C PHE A 135 -12.88 -10.93 -5.49
N THR A 136 -13.58 -9.81 -5.53
CA THR A 136 -14.73 -9.62 -6.43
C THR A 136 -14.27 -9.42 -7.88
N HIS A 137 -15.09 -9.87 -8.83
CA HIS A 137 -14.84 -9.76 -10.27
C HIS A 137 -16.03 -9.09 -10.98
N PRO A 138 -15.83 -8.12 -11.89
CA PRO A 138 -14.55 -7.50 -12.26
C PRO A 138 -14.18 -6.30 -11.36
N SER A 139 -13.00 -6.29 -10.76
CA SER A 139 -12.48 -5.22 -9.89
C SER A 139 -11.01 -4.88 -10.15
N MET A 140 -10.52 -3.74 -9.64
CA MET A 140 -9.08 -3.44 -9.74
C MET A 140 -8.28 -4.23 -8.71
N SER A 141 -8.83 -4.44 -7.51
CA SER A 141 -8.17 -5.16 -6.42
C SER A 141 -7.86 -6.62 -6.74
N GLU A 142 -8.65 -7.30 -7.59
CA GLU A 142 -8.36 -8.69 -7.97
C GLU A 142 -7.03 -8.86 -8.69
N SER A 143 -6.51 -7.81 -9.34
CA SER A 143 -5.19 -7.83 -9.99
C SER A 143 -4.01 -8.04 -9.02
N LEU A 144 -4.25 -7.91 -7.70
CA LEU A 144 -3.29 -8.32 -6.69
C LEU A 144 -3.02 -9.84 -6.74
N ASN A 145 -4.01 -10.66 -7.13
CA ASN A 145 -3.81 -12.10 -7.34
C ASN A 145 -2.74 -12.34 -8.40
N ASP A 146 -2.88 -11.68 -9.55
CA ASP A 146 -1.94 -11.83 -10.67
C ASP A 146 -0.56 -11.24 -10.35
N LEU A 147 -0.52 -10.06 -9.73
CA LEU A 147 0.74 -9.39 -9.36
C LEU A 147 1.59 -10.27 -8.44
N PHE A 148 0.98 -10.81 -7.38
CA PHE A 148 1.69 -11.60 -6.38
C PHE A 148 1.94 -13.05 -6.80
N SER A 149 1.27 -13.53 -7.85
CA SER A 149 1.58 -14.83 -8.47
C SER A 149 2.91 -14.81 -9.26
N LEU A 150 3.49 -13.64 -9.52
CA LEU A 150 4.80 -13.48 -10.16
C LEU A 150 5.99 -13.71 -9.20
N VAL A 151 5.73 -13.81 -7.89
CA VAL A 151 6.75 -14.14 -6.89
C VAL A 151 7.14 -15.62 -7.06
N LYS A 152 8.43 -15.92 -7.02
CA LYS A 152 8.97 -17.26 -7.37
C LYS A 152 9.35 -18.06 -6.13
#